data_AF-A0A9D1CRT5-F1
#
_entry.id   AF-A0A9D1CRT5-F1
#
_cell.length_a   1.000
_cell.length_b   1.000
_cell.length_c   1.000
_cell.angle_alpha   90.00
_cell.angle_beta   90.00
_cell.angle_gamma   90.00
#
_symmetry.space_group_name_H-M   'P 1'
#
loop_
_entity.id
_entity.type
_entity.pdbx_description
1 polymer ?
#
loop_
_entity_poly.entity_id
_entity_poly.type
_entity_poly.pdbx_seq_one_letter_code
_entity_poly.pdbx_strand_id
1 'polypeptide(L)' 'MEALTVVYSDEPPIEPSQPEAPPPGRRSVPGSAVWVPASAGLLMAQHIVLSLVGRDSE' A
#
# COMPACT_ATOMS: atom_id res chain seq x y z
N MET A 1 -19.80 -8.22 -13.88
CA MET A 1 -19.12 -7.24 -13.00
C MET A 1 -17.68 -7.24 -13.45
N GLU A 2 -17.16 -6.11 -13.89
CA GLU A 2 -15.77 -6.00 -14.34
C GLU A 2 -14.85 -6.05 -13.12
N ALA A 3 -13.75 -6.80 -13.24
CA ALA A 3 -12.73 -6.87 -12.20
C ALA A 3 -11.80 -5.65 -12.33
N LEU A 4 -11.46 -5.04 -11.19
CA LEU A 4 -10.50 -3.94 -11.15
C LEU A 4 -9.10 -4.48 -10.85
N THR A 5 -8.10 -3.97 -11.55
CA THR A 5 -6.69 -4.23 -11.21
C THR A 5 -6.33 -3.49 -9.93
N VAL A 6 -5.73 -4.21 -8.97
CA VAL A 6 -5.36 -3.68 -7.65
C VAL A 6 -3.94 -4.06 -7.28
N VAL A 7 -3.26 -3.18 -6.54
CA VAL A 7 -2.00 -3.52 -5.86
C VAL A 7 -2.35 -4.01 -4.46
N TYR A 8 -1.90 -5.21 -4.13
CA TYR A 8 -2.07 -5.81 -2.81
C TYR A 8 -0.81 -6.59 -2.42
N SER A 9 -0.74 -6.99 -1.16
CA SER A 9 0.30 -7.87 -0.63
C SER A 9 -0.32 -9.22 -0.28
N ASP A 10 0.37 -10.31 -0.63
CA ASP A 10 0.04 -11.66 -0.15
C ASP A 10 0.43 -11.86 1.33
N GLU A 11 1.21 -10.94 1.90
CA GLU A 11 1.56 -10.96 3.31
C GLU A 11 0.29 -10.82 4.16
N PRO A 12 0.03 -11.75 5.09
CA PRO A 12 -1.13 -11.66 5.97
C PRO A 12 -1.02 -10.42 6.86
N PRO A 13 -2.16 -9.78 7.21
CA PRO A 13 -2.13 -8.64 8.10
C PRO A 13 -1.61 -9.03 9.48
N ILE A 14 -0.85 -8.13 10.09
CA ILE A 14 -0.29 -8.28 11.44
C ILE A 14 -0.96 -7.27 12.36
N GLU A 15 -1.18 -7.64 13.62
CA GLU A 15 -1.66 -6.72 14.64
C GLU A 15 -0.61 -5.62 14.91
N PRO A 16 -0.96 -4.32 14.80
CA PRO A 16 0.00 -3.25 15.04
C PRO A 16 0.51 -3.23 16.47
N SER A 17 1.83 -3.25 16.65
CA SER A 17 2.45 -3.02 17.96
C SER A 17 2.18 -1.59 18.44
N GLN A 18 1.91 -1.39 19.73
CA GLN A 18 1.80 -0.06 20.36
C GLN A 18 2.94 0.19 21.37
N PRO A 19 4.18 0.41 20.89
CA PRO A 19 5.32 0.61 21.79
C PRO A 19 5.33 1.98 22.49
N GLU A 20 4.59 2.96 21.96
CA GLU A 20 4.52 4.33 22.50
C GLU A 20 3.07 4.81 22.65
N ALA A 21 2.86 5.82 23.49
CA ALA A 21 1.55 6.46 23.63
C ALA A 21 1.18 7.22 22.33
N PRO A 22 -0.09 7.16 21.88
CA PRO A 22 -0.53 7.91 20.71
C PRO A 22 -0.29 9.42 20.87
N PRO A 23 0.13 10.14 19.81
CA PRO A 23 0.29 11.59 19.90
C PRO A 23 -1.04 12.29 20.22
N PRO A 24 -1.02 13.49 20.83
CA PRO A 24 -2.24 14.22 21.19
C PRO A 24 -3.22 14.35 20.01
N GLY A 25 -4.50 14.05 20.25
CA GLY A 25 -5.54 14.07 19.23
C GLY A 25 -5.59 12.84 18.31
N ARG A 26 -4.68 11.87 18.47
CA ARG A 26 -4.69 10.61 17.73
C ARG A 26 -5.10 9.44 18.61
N ARG A 27 -5.80 8.49 18.00
CA ARG A 27 -6.27 7.26 18.68
C ARG A 27 -5.21 6.15 18.73
N SER A 28 -4.22 6.17 17.84
CA SER A 28 -3.16 5.14 17.74
C SER A 28 -1.86 5.69 17.14
N VAL A 29 -0.78 4.93 17.34
CA VAL A 29 0.47 5.04 16.58
C VAL A 29 0.25 4.60 15.12
N PRO A 30 1.14 4.95 14.16
CA PRO A 30 1.05 4.45 12.79
C PRO A 30 1.00 2.92 12.74
N GLY A 31 0.03 2.36 12.01
CA GLY A 31 -0.18 0.91 11.88
C GLY A 31 0.67 0.25 10.81
N SER A 32 1.50 1.00 10.10
CA SER A 32 2.41 0.50 9.08
C SER A 32 3.70 1.30 9.08
N ALA A 33 4.75 0.68 8.58
CA ALA A 33 5.97 1.42 8.29
C ALA A 33 5.74 2.38 7.12
N VAL A 34 6.35 3.56 7.18
CA VAL A 34 6.15 4.66 6.21
C VAL A 34 6.44 4.26 4.76
N TRP A 35 7.31 3.27 4.55
CA TRP A 35 7.67 2.79 3.21
C TRP A 35 6.62 1.88 2.59
N VAL A 36 5.78 1.19 3.36
CA VAL A 36 4.81 0.22 2.81
C VAL A 36 3.79 0.90 1.88
N PRO A 37 3.09 1.98 2.28
CA PRO A 37 2.19 2.69 1.36
C PRO A 37 2.92 3.32 0.17
N ALA A 38 4.15 3.82 0.38
CA ALA A 38 4.94 4.42 -0.70
C ALA A 38 5.33 3.39 -1.77
N SER A 39 5.75 2.19 -1.36
CA SER A 39 6.05 1.08 -2.27
C SER A 39 4.83 0.65 -3.08
N ALA A 40 3.66 0.52 -2.44
CA ALA A 40 2.42 0.19 -3.16
C ALA A 40 2.07 1.25 -4.22
N GLY A 41 2.25 2.54 -3.90
CA GLY A 41 2.06 3.64 -4.85
C GLY A 41 3.03 3.60 -6.03
N LEU A 42 4.30 3.25 -5.78
CA LEU A 42 5.30 3.12 -6.84
C LEU A 42 5.01 1.93 -7.78
N LEU A 43 4.59 0.79 -7.23
CA LEU A 43 4.17 -0.38 -8.02
C LEU A 43 2.94 -0.05 -8.88
N MET A 44 1.96 0.65 -8.30
CA MET A 44 0.78 1.11 -9.04
C MET A 44 1.17 2.08 -10.16
N ALA A 45 2.05 3.05 -9.88
CA ALA A 45 2.52 4.00 -10.88
C ALA A 45 3.28 3.32 -12.02
N GLN A 46 4.13 2.33 -11.72
CA GLN A 46 4.80 1.52 -12.73
C GLN A 46 3.78 0.84 -13.65
N HIS A 47 2.79 0.15 -13.07
CA HIS A 47 1.76 -0.54 -13.86
C HIS A 47 1.00 0.44 -14.75
N ILE A 48 0.52 1.56 -14.18
CA ILE A 48 -0.19 2.60 -14.95
C ILE A 48 0.65 3.11 -16.12
N VAL A 49 1.92 3.46 -15.88
CA VAL A 49 2.79 3.99 -16.93
C VAL A 49 3.04 2.94 -18.02
N LEU A 50 3.31 1.69 -17.65
CA LEU A 50 3.52 0.61 -18.61
C LEU A 50 2.26 0.35 -19.45
N SER A 51 1.08 0.35 -18.84
CA SER A 51 -0.19 0.21 -19.56
C SER A 51 -0.49 1.36 -20.51
N LEU A 52 -0.23 2.59 -20.10
CA LEU A 52 -0.45 3.76 -20.95
C LEU A 52 0.44 3.76 -22.21
N VAL A 53 1.63 3.17 -22.13
CA VAL A 53 2.58 3.09 -23.26
C VAL A 53 2.54 1.75 -24.00
N GLY A 54 1.60 0.86 -23.68
CA GLY A 54 1.45 -0.45 -24.31
C GLY A 54 2.63 -1.41 -24.07
N ARG A 55 3.21 -1.35 -22.86
CA ARG A 55 4.34 -2.19 -22.42
C ARG A 55 4.01 -3.04 -21.20
N ASP A 56 2.77 -3.02 -20.76
CA ASP A 56 2.21 -4.03 -19.88
C ASP A 56 2.30 -5.39 -20.58
N SER A 57 3.05 -6.30 -19.96
CA SER A 57 2.97 -7.72 -20.28
C SER A 57 1.77 -8.24 -19.49
N GLU A 58 0.83 -8.87 -20.19
CA GLU A 58 -0.35 -9.51 -19.59
C GLU A 58 0.02 -10.45 -18.43
#